data_AF-A0A7U3USB2-F1
#
_entry.id   AF-A0A7U3USB2-F1
#
_cell.length_a   1.000
_cell.length_b   1.000
_cell.length_c   1.000
_cell.angle_alpha   90.00
_cell.angle_beta   90.00
_cell.angle_gamma   90.00
#
_symmetry.space_group_name_H-M   'P 1'
#
loop_
_entity.id
_entity.type
_entity.pdbx_description
1 polymer ?
#
loop_
_entity_poly.entity_id
_entity_poly.type
_entity_poly.pdbx_seq_one_letter_code
_entity_poly.pdbx_strand_id
1 'polypeptide(L)' 'MSYRGLILDFGGVLTTRMRLNGQAFEKSEGLVPGAYFAALNDHPEGVRVYADLEVGRATQED' A
#
# COMPACT_ATOMS: atom_id res chain seq x y z
N MET A 1 -21.25 -23.63 -8.66
CA MET A 1 -21.61 -22.30 -8.10
C MET A 1 -21.06 -21.23 -9.03
N SER A 2 -21.89 -20.33 -9.55
CA SER A 2 -21.44 -19.18 -10.34
C SER A 2 -21.15 -18.04 -9.37
N TYR A 3 -19.90 -17.57 -9.33
CA TYR A 3 -19.55 -16.34 -8.62
C TYR A 3 -19.95 -15.13 -9.48
N ARG A 4 -20.68 -14.18 -8.88
CA ARG A 4 -20.89 -12.83 -9.43
C ARG A 4 -20.11 -11.85 -8.57
N GLY A 5 -18.97 -11.40 -9.06
CA GLY A 5 -18.12 -10.41 -8.40
C GLY A 5 -17.50 -9.47 -9.44
N LEU A 6 -17.19 -8.25 -9.01
CA LEU A 6 -16.52 -7.23 -9.81
C LEU A 6 -15.18 -6.94 -9.13
N ILE A 7 -14.09 -7.14 -9.87
CA ILE A 7 -12.74 -6.72 -9.46
C ILE A 7 -12.44 -5.42 -10.19
N LEU A 8 -12.07 -4.38 -9.44
CA LEU A 8 -11.66 -3.10 -9.99
C LEU A 8 -10.19 -2.87 -9.62
N ASP A 9 -9.34 -2.78 -10.64
CA ASP A 9 -7.96 -2.37 -10.48
C ASP A 9 -7.82 -0.91 -10.95
N PHE A 10 -7.32 -0.06 -10.05
CA PHE A 10 -7.03 1.35 -10.34
C PHE A 10 -5.52 1.62 -10.45
N GLY A 11 -4.69 0.57 -10.40
CA GLY A 11 -3.27 0.63 -10.65
C GLY A 11 -2.97 1.24 -12.02
N GLY A 12 -2.27 2.38 -12.03
CA GLY A 12 -1.96 3.11 -13.27
C GLY A 12 -3.09 3.99 -13.82
N VAL A 13 -4.27 4.03 -13.18
CA VAL A 13 -5.35 4.97 -13.51
C VAL A 13 -5.13 6.32 -12.82
N LEU A 14 -4.43 6.33 -11.67
CA LEU A 14 -4.08 7.56 -10.97
C LEU A 14 -3.12 8.41 -11.80
N THR A 15 -3.37 9.73 -11.85
CA THR A 15 -2.49 10.69 -12.55
C THR A 15 -1.11 10.80 -11.92
N THR A 16 -0.99 10.43 -10.64
CA THR A 16 0.27 10.38 -9.90
C THR A 16 0.75 8.93 -9.78
N ARG A 17 2.01 8.69 -10.16
CA ARG A 17 2.64 7.38 -9.98
C ARG A 17 2.79 7.09 -8.48
N MET A 18 2.27 5.97 -8.01
CA MET A 18 2.33 5.59 -6.60
C MET A 18 3.75 5.59 -6.04
N ARG A 19 4.73 5.17 -6.86
CA ARG A 19 6.16 5.25 -6.51
C ARG A 19 6.62 6.66 -6.14
N LEU A 20 6.17 7.67 -6.88
CA LEU A 20 6.54 9.06 -6.62
C LEU A 20 5.87 9.59 -5.34
N ASN A 21 4.65 9.13 -5.07
CA ASN A 21 3.95 9.46 -3.82
C ASN A 21 4.71 8.89 -2.61
N GLY A 22 5.09 7.61 -2.66
CA GLY A 22 5.89 7.00 -1.59
C GLY A 22 7.22 7.71 -1.36
N GLN A 23 7.93 8.10 -2.42
CA GLN A 23 9.17 8.88 -2.31
C GLN A 23 8.95 10.27 -1.69
N ALA A 24 7.85 10.94 -2.03
CA ALA A 24 7.50 12.24 -1.45
C ALA A 24 7.16 12.12 0.05
N PHE A 25 6.43 11.07 0.43
CA PHE A 25 6.13 10.73 1.81
C PHE A 25 7.40 10.42 2.61
N GLU A 26 8.28 9.56 2.10
CA GLU A 26 9.57 9.28 2.74
C GLU A 26 10.34 10.56 3.04
N LYS A 27 10.36 11.50 2.09
CA LYS A 27 11.01 12.78 2.26
C LYS A 27 10.31 13.67 3.29
N SER A 28 8.97 13.71 3.34
CA SER A 28 8.24 14.56 4.29
C SER A 28 8.42 14.10 5.72
N GLU A 29 8.49 12.78 5.93
CA GLU A 29 8.65 12.16 7.25
C GLU A 29 10.12 12.01 7.69
N GLY A 30 11.08 12.40 6.84
CA GLY A 30 12.52 12.26 7.12
C GLY A 30 13.00 10.80 7.12
N LEU A 31 12.31 9.91 6.42
CA LEU A 31 12.66 8.50 6.29
C LEU A 31 13.82 8.30 5.31
N VAL A 32 14.54 7.19 5.50
CA VAL A 32 15.56 6.74 4.54
C VAL A 32 14.89 6.44 3.20
N PRO A 33 15.46 6.87 2.05
CA PRO A 33 14.89 6.56 0.74
C PRO A 33 14.67 5.06 0.54
N GLY A 34 13.46 4.67 0.12
CA GLY A 34 13.05 3.29 -0.05
C GLY A 34 12.52 2.59 1.20
N ALA A 35 12.61 3.21 2.38
CA ALA A 35 12.12 2.62 3.63
C ALA A 35 10.62 2.33 3.60
N TYR A 36 9.82 3.18 2.96
CA TYR A 36 8.37 2.99 2.88
C TYR A 36 8.04 1.75 2.04
N PHE A 37 8.64 1.62 0.85
CA PHE A 37 8.39 0.44 0.02
C PHE A 37 8.98 -0.84 0.61
N ALA A 38 10.13 -0.78 1.27
CA ALA A 38 10.69 -1.93 1.97
C ALA A 38 9.77 -2.41 3.10
N ALA A 39 9.14 -1.49 3.85
CA ALA A 39 8.17 -1.85 4.88
C ALA A 39 6.94 -2.58 4.31
N LEU A 40 6.43 -2.11 3.17
CA LEU A 40 5.22 -2.69 2.56
C LEU A 40 5.47 -4.01 1.80
N ASN A 41 6.68 -4.23 1.28
CA ASN A 41 6.97 -5.38 0.41
C ASN A 41 7.85 -6.45 1.07
N ASP A 42 8.75 -6.07 1.97
CA ASP A 42 9.82 -6.94 2.46
C ASP A 42 9.74 -7.17 3.98
N HIS A 43 9.31 -6.17 4.76
CA HIS A 43 9.23 -6.31 6.22
C HIS A 43 8.06 -7.24 6.60
N PRO A 44 8.30 -8.39 7.28
CA PRO A 44 7.27 -9.41 7.49
C PRO A 44 6.02 -8.88 8.21
N GLU A 45 6.19 -7.99 9.18
CA GLU A 45 5.07 -7.36 9.87
C GLU A 45 4.39 -6.30 8.99
N GLY A 46 5.16 -5.50 8.25
CA GLY A 46 4.61 -4.43 7.42
C GLY A 46 3.75 -4.99 6.29
N VAL A 47 4.22 -6.07 5.65
CA VAL A 47 3.46 -6.86 4.67
C VAL A 47 2.16 -7.38 5.27
N ARG A 48 2.20 -7.91 6.49
CA ARG A 48 1.01 -8.45 7.16
C ARG A 48 -0.03 -7.35 7.45
N VAL A 49 0.40 -6.25 8.06
CA VAL A 49 -0.48 -5.12 8.40
C VAL A 49 -1.07 -4.52 7.12
N TYR A 50 -0.24 -4.32 6.09
CA TYR A 50 -0.69 -3.78 4.80
C TYR A 50 -1.73 -4.69 4.13
N ALA A 51 -1.52 -6.01 4.13
CA ALA A 51 -2.48 -6.96 3.59
C ALA A 51 -3.81 -6.95 4.37
N ASP A 52 -3.78 -6.86 5.71
CA ASP A 52 -4.98 -6.77 6.53
C ASP A 52 -5.76 -5.47 6.26
N LEU A 53 -5.07 -4.35 5.98
CA LEU A 53 -5.70 -3.10 5.54
C LEU A 53 -6.38 -3.25 4.17
N GLU A 54 -5.72 -3.89 3.19
CA GLU A 54 -6.26 -4.05 1.83
C GLU A 54 -7.57 -4.87 1.80
N VAL A 55 -7.72 -5.81 2.73
CA VAL A 55 -8.94 -6.64 2.85
C VAL A 55 -9.92 -6.17 3.92
N GLY A 56 -9.66 -5.03 4.57
CA GLY A 56 -10.54 -4.44 5.58
C GLY A 56 -10.62 -5.24 6.88
N ARG A 57 -9.57 -5.99 7.23
CA ARG A 57 -9.43 -6.69 8.52
C ARG A 57 -8.81 -5.83 9.61
N ALA A 58 -8.13 -4.76 9.22
CA ALA A 58 -7.59 -3.72 10.10
C ALA A 58 -8.01 -2.35 9.58
N THR A 59 -7.94 -1.34 10.44
CA THR A 59 -8.06 0.07 10.07
C THR A 59 -6.73 0.78 10.25
N GLN A 60 -6.57 1.97 9.68
CA GLN A 60 -5.36 2.77 9.85
C GLN A 60 -5.20 3.30 11.29
N GLU A 61 -6.28 3.29 12.08
CA GLU A 61 -6.31 3.79 13.45
C GLU A 61 -5.95 2.72 14.49
N ASP A 62 -5.98 1.44 14.11
CA ASP A 62 -5.59 0.28 14.93
C ASP A 62 -4.05 0.11 14.97
#